data_AF-A0A1B7SJF5-F1
#
_entry.id   AF-A0A1B7SJF5-F1
#
_cell.length_a   1.000
_cell.length_b   1.000
_cell.length_c   1.000
_cell.angle_alpha   90.00
_cell.angle_beta   90.00
_cell.angle_gamma   90.00
#
_symmetry.space_group_name_H-M   'P 1'
#
loop_
_entity.id
_entity.type
_entity.pdbx_description
1 polymer ?
#
loop_
_entity_poly.entity_id
_entity_poly.type
_entity_poly.pdbx_seq_one_letter_code
_entity_poly.pdbx_strand_id
1 'polypeptide(L)'
;MEERRFKTLEKAGTQLAKETKGYLDALRAVTASQVAMAEIINNLYEDARALGGANVGGYYLSAVQEYDQETVKQLDGPFRETVLDPINKFASYFSEVNEAIKKRAHKKVDYEQAKSKVRRLIDKPAKDATKLPRAERELQLAKDIFDDLNNQLKEELPQLVDLRVPYYDPSFEALVKIQLRFCTEGYARLAQVQQYLDQSSRDEYANGLLDAKIDQLLAEMNKLNICALGVK
;
A
#
# COMPACT_ATOMS: atom_id res chain seq x y z
N MET A 1 -7.97 -22.52 14.91
CA MET A 1 -6.65 -22.29 14.28
C MET A 1 -6.83 -21.46 13.02
N GLU A 2 -7.72 -21.89 12.12
CA GLU A 2 -8.00 -21.21 10.84
C GLU A 2 -8.52 -19.78 10.98
N GLU A 3 -9.45 -19.49 11.89
CA GLU A 3 -9.89 -18.10 12.14
C GLU A 3 -8.73 -17.18 12.54
N ARG A 4 -7.75 -17.67 13.31
CA ARG A 4 -6.56 -16.89 13.68
C ARG A 4 -5.66 -16.63 12.47
N ARG A 5 -5.51 -17.63 11.58
CA ARG A 5 -4.77 -17.48 10.31
C ARG A 5 -5.46 -16.45 9.42
N PHE A 6 -6.78 -16.54 9.28
CA PHE A 6 -7.60 -15.54 8.58
C PHE A 6 -7.43 -14.14 9.17
N LYS A 7 -7.53 -13.96 10.50
CA LYS A 7 -7.32 -12.64 11.13
C LYS A 7 -5.93 -12.06 10.90
N THR A 8 -4.92 -12.93 10.81
CA THR A 8 -3.56 -12.50 10.46
C THR A 8 -3.49 -12.03 9.01
N LEU A 9 -4.08 -12.78 8.09
CA LEU A 9 -4.19 -12.42 6.67
C LEU A 9 -4.98 -11.12 6.47
N GLU A 10 -6.14 -10.97 7.11
CA GLU A 10 -6.98 -9.77 7.06
C GLU A 10 -6.18 -8.52 7.44
N LYS A 11 -5.49 -8.57 8.58
CA LYS A 11 -4.68 -7.44 9.07
C LYS A 11 -3.58 -7.09 8.06
N ALA A 12 -2.87 -8.10 7.56
CA ALA A 12 -1.78 -7.91 6.61
C ALA A 12 -2.30 -7.36 5.26
N GLY A 13 -3.36 -7.94 4.69
CA GLY A 13 -3.93 -7.53 3.41
C GLY A 13 -4.57 -6.14 3.47
N THR A 14 -5.23 -5.79 4.57
CA THR A 14 -5.79 -4.44 4.77
C THR A 14 -4.68 -3.40 4.90
N GLN A 15 -3.61 -3.72 5.63
CA GLN A 15 -2.45 -2.83 5.72
C GLN A 15 -1.78 -2.70 4.35
N LEU A 16 -1.61 -3.79 3.61
CA LEU A 16 -1.02 -3.78 2.27
C LEU A 16 -1.82 -2.89 1.32
N ALA A 17 -3.15 -2.94 1.34
CA ALA A 17 -4.00 -2.05 0.54
C ALA A 17 -3.74 -0.57 0.86
N LYS A 18 -3.62 -0.23 2.15
CA LYS A 18 -3.31 1.12 2.60
C LYS A 18 -1.93 1.58 2.14
N GLU A 19 -0.89 0.76 2.34
CA GLU A 19 0.48 1.09 1.94
C GLU A 19 0.62 1.19 0.42
N THR A 20 -0.07 0.33 -0.34
CA THR A 20 -0.06 0.36 -1.82
C THR A 20 -0.63 1.67 -2.34
N LYS A 21 -1.73 2.15 -1.76
CA LYS A 21 -2.28 3.47 -2.08
C LYS A 21 -1.32 4.59 -1.69
N GLY A 22 -0.77 4.53 -0.47
CA GLY A 22 0.18 5.52 0.02
C GLY A 22 1.43 5.62 -0.87
N TYR A 23 1.92 4.49 -1.37
CA TYR A 23 3.04 4.46 -2.30
C TYR A 23 2.74 5.19 -3.62
N LEU A 24 1.58 4.93 -4.23
CA LEU A 24 1.18 5.62 -5.46
C LEU A 24 1.04 7.14 -5.26
N ASP A 25 0.45 7.54 -4.14
CA ASP A 25 0.30 8.96 -3.79
C ASP A 25 1.68 9.62 -3.53
N ALA A 26 2.61 8.90 -2.90
CA ALA A 26 3.97 9.36 -2.68
C ALA A 26 4.76 9.54 -3.99
N LEU A 27 4.61 8.61 -4.95
CA LEU A 27 5.25 8.75 -6.27
C LEU A 27 4.82 10.05 -6.97
N ARG A 28 3.51 10.32 -7.00
CA ARG A 28 2.97 11.57 -7.56
C ARG A 28 3.48 12.80 -6.83
N ALA A 29 3.53 12.74 -5.50
CA ALA A 29 3.99 13.87 -4.69
C ALA A 29 5.48 14.18 -4.95
N VAL A 30 6.33 13.15 -5.09
CA VAL A 30 7.75 13.32 -5.38
C VAL A 30 7.97 13.95 -6.74
N THR A 31 7.30 13.46 -7.80
CA THR A 31 7.48 14.01 -9.15
C THR A 31 6.92 15.43 -9.26
N ALA A 32 5.77 15.71 -8.67
CA ALA A 32 5.23 17.07 -8.60
C ALA A 32 6.15 18.03 -7.83
N SER A 33 6.74 17.56 -6.71
CA SER A 33 7.70 18.36 -5.95
C SER A 33 8.98 18.62 -6.73
N GLN A 34 9.46 17.66 -7.54
CA GLN A 34 10.60 17.85 -8.43
C GLN A 34 10.34 18.93 -9.48
N VAL A 35 9.15 18.94 -10.09
CA VAL A 35 8.74 19.98 -11.05
C VAL A 35 8.73 21.36 -10.39
N ALA A 36 8.13 21.51 -9.21
CA ALA A 36 8.09 22.79 -8.51
C ALA A 36 9.50 23.32 -8.17
N MET A 37 10.41 22.43 -7.73
CA MET A 37 11.81 22.81 -7.52
C MET A 37 12.48 23.28 -8.81
N ALA A 38 12.25 22.58 -9.92
CA ALA A 38 12.85 22.92 -11.19
C ALA A 38 12.34 24.24 -11.77
N GLU A 39 11.07 24.58 -11.55
CA GLU A 39 10.52 25.89 -11.94
C GLU A 39 11.21 27.03 -11.19
N ILE A 40 11.38 26.89 -9.87
CA ILE A 40 12.08 27.87 -9.04
C ILE A 40 13.54 28.00 -9.50
N ILE A 41 14.24 26.89 -9.71
CA ILE A 41 15.63 26.88 -10.19
C ILE A 41 15.72 27.55 -11.56
N ASN A 42 14.83 27.22 -12.50
CA ASN A 42 14.84 27.83 -13.82
C ASN A 42 14.68 29.35 -13.77
N ASN A 43 13.79 29.85 -12.91
CA ASN A 43 13.59 31.30 -12.73
C ASN A 43 14.80 31.98 -12.09
N LEU A 44 15.45 31.35 -11.09
CA LEU A 44 16.66 31.92 -10.47
C LEU A 44 17.84 32.02 -11.46
N TYR A 45 17.89 31.15 -12.46
CA TYR A 45 18.96 31.11 -13.46
C TYR A 45 18.66 32.00 -14.68
N GLU A 46 17.52 32.68 -14.71
CA GLU A 46 17.11 33.54 -15.83
C GLU A 46 18.08 34.71 -16.05
N ASP A 47 18.56 35.33 -14.96
CA ASP A 47 19.55 36.42 -15.02
C ASP A 47 20.91 35.95 -15.56
N ALA A 48 21.37 34.76 -15.15
CA ALA A 48 22.61 34.18 -15.65
C ALA A 48 22.53 33.84 -17.15
N ARG A 49 21.34 33.43 -17.62
CA ARG A 49 21.06 33.19 -19.05
C ARG A 49 21.06 34.48 -19.85
N ALA A 50 20.48 35.56 -19.32
CA ALA A 50 20.49 36.88 -19.97
C ALA A 50 21.92 37.43 -20.18
N LEU A 51 22.86 37.01 -19.32
CA LEU A 51 24.28 37.35 -19.39
C LEU A 51 25.11 36.37 -20.26
N GLY A 52 24.47 35.46 -20.99
CA GLY A 52 25.12 34.51 -21.90
C GLY A 52 25.53 33.17 -21.28
N GLY A 53 25.07 32.85 -20.06
CA GLY A 53 25.30 31.56 -19.40
C GLY A 53 24.48 30.40 -20.00
N ALA A 54 24.90 29.16 -19.72
CA ALA A 54 24.21 27.95 -20.19
C ALA A 54 22.82 27.78 -19.54
N ASN A 55 21.82 27.35 -20.32
CA ASN A 55 20.43 27.18 -19.87
C ASN A 55 20.18 25.86 -19.10
N VAL A 56 21.06 25.53 -18.15
CA VAL A 56 21.01 24.25 -17.40
C VAL A 56 19.70 24.11 -16.61
N GLY A 57 19.22 25.20 -16.00
CA GLY A 57 17.94 25.22 -15.29
C GLY A 57 16.75 24.86 -16.18
N GLY A 58 16.74 25.34 -17.43
CA GLY A 58 15.71 24.99 -18.40
C GLY A 58 15.78 23.53 -18.84
N TYR A 59 16.97 22.98 -19.07
CA TYR A 59 17.14 21.56 -19.38
C TYR A 59 16.70 20.65 -18.22
N TYR A 60 17.01 21.04 -16.97
CA TYR A 60 16.52 20.34 -15.78
C TYR A 60 14.99 20.38 -15.68
N LEU A 61 14.38 21.56 -15.87
CA LEU A 61 12.93 21.73 -15.87
C LEU A 61 12.25 20.85 -16.92
N SER A 62 12.73 20.83 -18.16
CA SER A 62 12.19 19.96 -19.20
C SER A 62 12.31 18.48 -18.82
N ALA A 63 13.48 18.05 -18.30
CA ALA A 63 13.69 16.66 -17.92
C ALA A 63 12.74 16.20 -16.79
N VAL A 64 12.51 17.01 -15.77
CA VAL A 64 11.59 16.63 -14.68
C VAL A 64 10.12 16.74 -15.08
N GLN A 65 9.75 17.67 -15.97
CA GLN A 65 8.38 17.75 -16.51
C GLN A 65 8.04 16.53 -17.38
N GLU A 66 8.98 16.08 -18.21
CA GLU A 66 8.82 14.84 -18.97
C GLU A 66 8.72 13.63 -18.05
N TYR A 67 9.57 13.55 -17.01
CA TYR A 67 9.56 12.48 -16.04
C TYR A 67 8.24 12.41 -15.25
N ASP A 68 7.71 13.55 -14.80
CA ASP A 68 6.41 13.63 -14.13
C ASP A 68 5.27 13.21 -15.07
N GLN A 69 5.22 13.75 -16.28
CA GLN A 69 4.16 13.40 -17.24
C GLN A 69 4.17 11.91 -17.60
N GLU A 70 5.35 11.33 -17.83
CA GLU A 70 5.49 9.91 -18.14
C GLU A 70 5.10 9.03 -16.94
N THR A 71 5.51 9.41 -15.73
CA THR A 71 5.12 8.74 -14.48
C THR A 71 3.59 8.77 -14.31
N VAL A 72 2.99 9.95 -14.40
CA VAL A 72 1.55 10.15 -14.18
C VAL A 72 0.72 9.48 -15.29
N LYS A 73 1.14 9.55 -16.55
CA LYS A 73 0.34 9.00 -17.67
C LYS A 73 0.56 7.51 -17.88
N GLN A 74 1.79 7.02 -17.71
CA GLN A 74 2.16 5.66 -18.13
C GLN A 74 2.39 4.68 -17.00
N LEU A 75 2.60 5.13 -15.76
CA LEU A 75 2.76 4.25 -14.61
C LEU A 75 1.51 4.21 -13.72
N ASP A 76 0.78 5.31 -13.60
CA ASP A 76 -0.41 5.40 -12.74
C ASP A 76 -1.49 4.39 -13.13
N GLY A 77 -1.92 4.40 -14.41
CA GLY A 77 -2.92 3.46 -14.92
C GLY A 77 -2.53 2.00 -14.70
N PRO A 78 -1.37 1.54 -15.20
CA PRO A 78 -0.90 0.18 -14.98
C PRO A 78 -0.75 -0.17 -13.50
N PHE A 79 -0.25 0.72 -12.65
CA PHE A 79 -0.15 0.48 -11.21
C PHE A 79 -1.53 0.26 -10.58
N ARG A 80 -2.52 1.08 -10.95
CA ARG A 80 -3.89 0.90 -10.45
C ARG A 80 -4.45 -0.45 -10.84
N GLU A 81 -4.42 -0.77 -12.13
CA GLU A 81 -5.04 -1.97 -12.68
C GLU A 81 -4.36 -3.27 -12.23
N THR A 82 -3.02 -3.26 -12.11
CA THR A 82 -2.25 -4.49 -11.86
C THR A 82 -1.86 -4.68 -10.40
N VAL A 83 -1.85 -3.61 -9.60
CA VAL A 83 -1.40 -3.65 -8.19
C VAL A 83 -2.50 -3.19 -7.25
N LEU A 84 -2.96 -1.94 -7.37
CA LEU A 84 -3.86 -1.33 -6.38
C LEU A 84 -5.25 -1.99 -6.36
N ASP A 85 -5.88 -2.13 -7.53
CA ASP A 85 -7.25 -2.62 -7.65
C ASP A 85 -7.35 -4.10 -7.27
N PRO A 86 -6.44 -5.01 -7.69
CA PRO A 86 -6.42 -6.38 -7.20
C PRO A 86 -6.24 -6.46 -5.67
N ILE A 87 -5.32 -5.69 -5.08
CA ILE A 87 -5.10 -5.69 -3.64
C ILE A 87 -6.36 -5.20 -2.90
N ASN A 88 -7.00 -4.12 -3.37
CA ASN A 88 -8.25 -3.62 -2.82
C ASN A 88 -9.39 -4.63 -2.96
N LYS A 89 -9.46 -5.31 -4.11
CA LYS A 89 -10.47 -6.34 -4.36
C LYS A 89 -10.32 -7.50 -3.38
N PHE A 90 -9.09 -7.99 -3.17
CA PHE A 90 -8.83 -9.02 -2.16
C PHE A 90 -9.25 -8.56 -0.76
N ALA A 91 -8.88 -7.33 -0.39
CA ALA A 91 -9.21 -6.76 0.92
C ALA A 91 -10.72 -6.64 1.15
N SER A 92 -11.52 -6.40 0.09
CA SER A 92 -12.98 -6.33 0.19
C SER A 92 -13.63 -7.62 0.67
N TYR A 93 -13.05 -8.78 0.34
CA TYR A 93 -13.58 -10.09 0.77
C TYR A 93 -13.50 -10.30 2.27
N PHE A 94 -12.56 -9.64 2.97
CA PHE A 94 -12.45 -9.77 4.42
C PHE A 94 -13.72 -9.29 5.15
N SER A 95 -14.38 -8.26 4.64
CA SER A 95 -15.63 -7.74 5.20
C SER A 95 -16.75 -8.79 5.13
N GLU A 96 -16.91 -9.43 3.97
CA GLU A 96 -17.91 -10.46 3.75
C GLU A 96 -17.68 -11.68 4.65
N VAL A 97 -16.41 -12.13 4.75
CA VAL A 97 -16.02 -13.25 5.62
C VAL A 97 -16.23 -12.91 7.09
N ASN A 98 -15.96 -11.68 7.52
CA ASN A 98 -16.23 -11.24 8.88
C ASN A 98 -17.71 -11.30 9.24
N GLU A 99 -18.59 -10.87 8.34
CA GLU A 99 -20.03 -10.96 8.56
C GLU A 99 -20.50 -12.43 8.64
N ALA A 100 -19.92 -13.32 7.82
CA ALA A 100 -20.17 -14.76 7.93
C ALA A 100 -19.73 -15.34 9.29
N ILE A 101 -18.50 -15.00 9.75
CA ILE A 101 -17.99 -15.41 11.07
C ILE A 101 -18.89 -14.90 12.20
N LYS A 102 -19.31 -13.64 12.12
CA LYS A 102 -20.22 -13.00 13.10
C LYS A 102 -21.58 -13.69 13.10
N LYS A 103 -22.16 -13.95 11.93
CA LYS A 103 -23.43 -14.69 11.80
C LYS A 103 -23.34 -16.07 12.41
N ARG A 104 -22.27 -16.83 12.13
CA ARG A 104 -22.01 -18.14 12.76
C ARG A 104 -21.88 -18.03 14.28
N ALA A 105 -21.20 -17.01 14.80
CA ALA A 105 -21.10 -16.77 16.24
C ALA A 105 -22.46 -16.53 16.89
N HIS A 106 -23.34 -15.74 16.27
CA HIS A 106 -24.71 -15.54 16.73
C HIS A 106 -25.52 -16.85 16.70
N LYS A 107 -25.43 -17.62 15.63
CA LYS A 107 -26.14 -18.91 15.51
C LYS A 107 -25.65 -19.97 16.49
N LYS A 108 -24.39 -19.92 16.91
CA LYS A 108 -23.90 -20.72 18.02
C LYS A 108 -24.60 -20.39 19.34
N VAL A 109 -24.84 -19.12 19.62
CA VAL A 109 -25.55 -18.68 20.82
C VAL A 109 -27.00 -19.15 20.79
N ASP A 110 -27.70 -18.99 19.65
CA ASP A 110 -29.07 -19.50 19.47
C ASP A 110 -29.14 -21.01 19.73
N TYR A 111 -28.20 -21.78 19.17
CA TYR A 111 -28.09 -23.22 19.38
C TYR A 111 -27.88 -23.60 20.86
N GLU A 112 -26.94 -22.96 21.56
CA GLU A 112 -26.68 -23.22 22.98
C GLU A 112 -27.88 -22.85 23.88
N GLN A 113 -28.60 -21.79 23.55
CA GLN A 113 -29.84 -21.41 24.24
C GLN A 113 -30.93 -22.46 24.05
N ALA A 114 -31.15 -22.93 22.81
CA ALA A 114 -32.10 -24.00 22.52
C ALA A 114 -31.74 -25.30 23.25
N LYS A 115 -30.44 -25.64 23.28
CA LYS A 115 -29.92 -26.80 24.00
C LYS A 115 -30.16 -26.70 25.50
N SER A 116 -29.91 -25.54 26.09
CA SER A 116 -30.22 -25.28 27.51
C SER A 116 -31.72 -25.36 27.80
N LYS A 117 -32.57 -24.90 26.88
CA LYS A 117 -34.04 -24.97 27.02
C LYS A 117 -34.53 -26.42 27.03
N VAL A 118 -34.06 -27.26 26.11
CA VAL A 118 -34.38 -28.69 26.08
C VAL A 118 -33.92 -29.38 27.37
N ARG A 119 -32.67 -29.14 27.80
CA ARG A 119 -32.15 -29.72 29.05
C ARG A 119 -33.02 -29.37 30.27
N ARG A 120 -33.44 -28.11 30.41
CA ARG A 120 -34.34 -27.68 31.50
C ARG A 120 -35.70 -28.37 31.46
N LEU A 121 -36.25 -28.64 30.27
CA LEU A 121 -37.53 -29.34 30.12
C LEU A 121 -37.43 -30.85 30.38
N ILE A 122 -36.24 -31.44 30.19
CA ILE A 122 -35.95 -32.83 30.58
C ILE A 122 -35.80 -32.92 32.11
N ASP A 123 -34.97 -32.06 32.70
CA ASP A 123 -34.70 -32.05 34.16
C ASP A 123 -35.97 -31.71 34.96
N LYS A 124 -36.83 -30.86 34.41
CA LYS A 124 -38.12 -30.49 34.99
C LYS A 124 -39.24 -30.55 33.94
N PRO A 125 -39.90 -31.72 33.78
CA PRO A 125 -40.97 -31.90 32.81
C PRO A 125 -42.10 -30.88 33.00
N ALA A 126 -42.53 -30.28 31.89
CA ALA A 126 -43.65 -29.35 31.89
C ALA A 126 -44.99 -30.11 31.98
N LYS A 127 -46.01 -29.46 32.56
CA LYS A 127 -47.39 -29.99 32.58
C LYS A 127 -47.96 -30.22 31.17
N ASP A 128 -47.52 -29.41 30.21
CA ASP A 128 -47.90 -29.52 28.80
C ASP A 128 -46.88 -30.40 28.08
N ALA A 129 -47.32 -31.61 27.71
CA ALA A 129 -46.51 -32.63 27.04
C ALA A 129 -46.02 -32.21 25.64
N THR A 130 -46.61 -31.17 25.03
CA THR A 130 -46.19 -30.68 23.71
C THR A 130 -44.95 -29.76 23.76
N LYS A 131 -44.60 -29.23 24.95
CA LYS A 131 -43.50 -28.26 25.11
C LYS A 131 -42.13 -28.85 24.83
N LEU A 132 -41.88 -30.06 25.30
CA LEU A 132 -40.60 -30.74 25.07
C LEU A 132 -40.40 -31.07 23.58
N PRO A 133 -41.34 -31.75 22.89
CA PRO A 133 -41.24 -31.99 21.45
C PRO A 133 -41.06 -30.72 20.62
N ARG A 134 -41.72 -29.61 21.00
CA ARG A 134 -41.55 -28.32 20.31
C ARG A 134 -40.14 -27.76 20.51
N ALA A 135 -39.63 -27.78 21.75
CA ALA A 135 -38.28 -27.31 22.05
C ALA A 135 -37.20 -28.18 21.36
N GLU A 136 -37.43 -29.48 21.21
CA GLU A 136 -36.54 -30.39 20.47
C GLU A 136 -36.51 -30.05 18.97
N ARG A 137 -37.65 -29.72 18.35
CA ARG A 137 -37.67 -29.23 16.96
C ARG A 137 -36.95 -27.90 16.80
N GLU A 138 -37.14 -26.97 17.73
CA GLU A 138 -36.43 -25.68 17.75
C GLU A 138 -34.91 -25.89 17.91
N LEU A 139 -34.48 -26.83 18.76
CA LEU A 139 -33.08 -27.21 18.91
C LEU A 139 -32.51 -27.79 17.61
N GLN A 140 -33.24 -28.70 16.96
CA GLN A 140 -32.79 -29.30 15.71
C GLN A 140 -32.59 -28.24 14.61
N LEU A 141 -33.57 -27.34 14.44
CA LEU A 141 -33.46 -26.23 13.48
C LEU A 141 -32.27 -25.31 13.79
N ALA A 142 -32.07 -24.94 15.06
CA ALA A 142 -30.95 -24.09 15.47
C ALA A 142 -29.59 -24.78 15.25
N LYS A 143 -29.54 -26.10 15.46
CA LYS A 143 -28.35 -26.93 15.20
C LYS A 143 -28.01 -26.93 13.72
N ASP A 144 -28.98 -27.25 12.85
CA ASP A 144 -28.75 -27.36 11.41
C ASP A 144 -28.22 -26.04 10.84
N ILE A 145 -28.85 -24.90 11.19
CA ILE A 145 -28.40 -23.56 10.77
C ILE A 145 -26.97 -23.25 11.25
N PHE A 146 -26.64 -23.61 12.49
CA PHE A 146 -25.29 -23.38 13.02
C PHE A 146 -24.26 -24.29 12.33
N ASP A 147 -24.56 -25.57 12.18
CA ASP A 147 -23.66 -26.56 11.61
C ASP A 147 -23.36 -26.24 10.14
N ASP A 148 -24.36 -25.80 9.36
CA ASP A 148 -24.18 -25.36 7.97
C ASP A 148 -23.16 -24.22 7.87
N LEU A 149 -23.37 -23.13 8.61
CA LEU A 149 -22.47 -21.97 8.62
C LEU A 149 -21.06 -22.34 9.14
N ASN A 150 -21.00 -23.20 10.15
CA ASN A 150 -19.76 -23.61 10.78
C ASN A 150 -18.93 -24.50 9.85
N ASN A 151 -19.58 -25.42 9.14
CA ASN A 151 -18.91 -26.30 8.19
C ASN A 151 -18.46 -25.52 6.95
N GLN A 152 -19.29 -24.61 6.43
CA GLN A 152 -18.90 -23.70 5.35
C GLN A 152 -17.64 -22.91 5.71
N LEU A 153 -17.60 -22.25 6.87
CA LEU A 153 -16.41 -21.50 7.30
C LEU A 153 -15.18 -22.37 7.54
N LYS A 154 -15.35 -23.61 8.00
CA LYS A 154 -14.22 -24.55 8.17
C LYS A 154 -13.61 -24.95 6.84
N GLU A 155 -14.41 -25.00 5.78
CA GLU A 155 -13.95 -25.34 4.43
C GLU A 155 -13.35 -24.13 3.72
N GLU A 156 -14.03 -22.98 3.75
CA GLU A 156 -13.66 -21.80 2.96
C GLU A 156 -12.47 -21.01 3.55
N LEU A 157 -12.34 -20.92 4.89
CA LEU A 157 -11.27 -20.12 5.51
C LEU A 157 -9.86 -20.63 5.14
N PRO A 158 -9.56 -21.94 5.21
CA PRO A 158 -8.27 -22.46 4.75
C PRO A 158 -8.01 -22.15 3.28
N GLN A 159 -9.01 -22.34 2.42
CA GLN A 159 -8.89 -22.10 0.99
C GLN A 159 -8.55 -20.64 0.70
N LEU A 160 -9.24 -19.68 1.33
CA LEU A 160 -8.94 -18.26 1.21
C LEU A 160 -7.51 -17.95 1.67
N VAL A 161 -7.08 -18.55 2.79
CA VAL A 161 -5.72 -18.37 3.29
C VAL A 161 -4.70 -18.90 2.28
N ASP A 162 -4.92 -20.07 1.71
CA ASP A 162 -3.97 -20.69 0.77
C ASP A 162 -3.93 -19.97 -0.58
N LEU A 163 -5.07 -19.43 -1.04
CA LEU A 163 -5.18 -18.62 -2.27
C LEU A 163 -4.46 -17.27 -2.20
N ARG A 164 -4.08 -16.79 -1.00
CA ARG A 164 -3.43 -15.47 -0.84
C ARG A 164 -2.17 -15.31 -1.71
N VAL A 165 -1.35 -16.36 -1.83
CA VAL A 165 -0.07 -16.31 -2.54
C VAL A 165 -0.30 -16.23 -4.05
N PRO A 166 -0.97 -17.20 -4.69
CA PRO A 166 -1.21 -17.12 -6.14
C PRO A 166 -2.04 -15.91 -6.55
N TYR A 167 -2.86 -15.36 -5.64
CA TYR A 167 -3.58 -14.11 -5.89
C TYR A 167 -2.65 -12.89 -5.93
N TYR A 168 -1.71 -12.78 -4.97
CA TYR A 168 -0.82 -11.62 -4.88
C TYR A 168 0.41 -11.70 -5.79
N ASP A 169 0.84 -12.90 -6.19
CA ASP A 169 2.01 -13.11 -7.07
C ASP A 169 2.02 -12.21 -8.32
N PRO A 170 0.96 -12.14 -9.15
CA PRO A 170 0.98 -11.28 -10.34
C PRO A 170 1.07 -9.79 -9.99
N SER A 171 0.41 -9.35 -8.92
CA SER A 171 0.49 -7.96 -8.45
C SER A 171 1.86 -7.62 -7.89
N PHE A 172 2.52 -8.56 -7.22
CA PHE A 172 3.88 -8.39 -6.73
C PHE A 172 4.87 -8.28 -7.90
N GLU A 173 4.75 -9.15 -8.92
CA GLU A 173 5.57 -9.07 -10.12
C GLU A 173 5.37 -7.72 -10.85
N ALA A 174 4.12 -7.29 -11.01
CA ALA A 174 3.80 -6.01 -11.64
C ALA A 174 4.36 -4.83 -10.84
N LEU A 175 4.25 -4.87 -9.50
CA LEU A 175 4.82 -3.85 -8.61
C LEU A 175 6.33 -3.71 -8.84
N VAL A 176 7.09 -4.81 -8.81
CA VAL A 176 8.55 -4.77 -9.02
C VAL A 176 8.90 -4.19 -10.39
N LYS A 177 8.18 -4.58 -11.45
CA LYS A 177 8.40 -4.05 -12.82
C LYS A 177 8.12 -2.55 -12.90
N ILE A 178 7.05 -2.08 -12.28
CA ILE A 178 6.69 -0.66 -12.27
C ILE A 178 7.72 0.14 -11.49
N GLN A 179 8.17 -0.36 -10.33
CA GLN A 179 9.21 0.29 -9.53
C GLN A 179 10.54 0.38 -10.29
N LEU A 180 10.95 -0.72 -10.93
CA LEU A 180 12.15 -0.74 -11.76
C LEU A 180 12.07 0.27 -12.91
N ARG A 181 10.91 0.33 -13.58
CA ARG A 181 10.68 1.28 -14.67
C ARG A 181 10.75 2.73 -14.15
N PHE A 182 10.05 3.05 -13.07
CA PHE A 182 10.11 4.38 -12.45
C PHE A 182 11.56 4.82 -12.19
N CYS A 183 12.33 3.99 -11.48
CA CYS A 183 13.73 4.31 -11.17
C CYS A 183 14.62 4.45 -12.41
N THR A 184 14.43 3.58 -13.41
CA THR A 184 15.24 3.58 -14.63
C THR A 184 14.97 4.82 -15.49
N GLU A 185 13.70 5.18 -15.65
CA GLU A 185 13.30 6.40 -16.38
C GLU A 185 13.79 7.65 -15.65
N GLY A 186 13.66 7.69 -14.31
CA GLY A 186 14.14 8.81 -13.51
C GLY A 186 15.65 9.02 -13.65
N TYR A 187 16.41 7.93 -13.60
CA TYR A 187 17.85 7.96 -13.87
C TYR A 187 18.14 8.47 -15.29
N ALA A 188 17.48 7.91 -16.31
CA ALA A 188 17.73 8.27 -17.70
C ALA A 188 17.45 9.76 -17.98
N ARG A 189 16.35 10.31 -17.46
CA ARG A 189 15.98 11.72 -17.63
C ARG A 189 16.97 12.65 -16.93
N LEU A 190 17.36 12.33 -15.69
CA LEU A 190 18.31 13.15 -14.93
C LEU A 190 19.74 13.05 -15.48
N ALA A 191 20.15 11.89 -15.99
CA ALA A 191 21.46 11.71 -16.62
C ALA A 191 21.64 12.61 -17.85
N GLN A 192 20.57 12.87 -18.61
CA GLN A 192 20.62 13.82 -19.75
C GLN A 192 20.92 15.26 -19.32
N VAL A 193 20.61 15.64 -18.08
CA VAL A 193 20.93 16.99 -17.57
C VAL A 193 22.44 17.12 -17.31
N GLN A 194 23.11 16.02 -16.95
CA GLN A 194 24.53 16.03 -16.63
C GLN A 194 25.40 16.53 -17.78
N GLN A 195 25.01 16.27 -19.04
CA GLN A 195 25.79 16.71 -20.20
C GLN A 195 25.88 18.24 -20.33
N TYR A 196 24.95 18.97 -19.70
CA TYR A 196 24.89 20.43 -19.71
C TYR A 196 25.58 21.07 -18.49
N LEU A 197 26.05 20.26 -17.54
CA LEU A 197 26.89 20.73 -16.44
C LEU A 197 28.29 21.07 -16.95
N ASP A 198 29.05 21.86 -16.18
CA ASP A 198 30.40 22.27 -16.57
C ASP A 198 31.32 21.05 -16.79
N GLN A 199 32.32 21.21 -17.66
CA GLN A 199 33.22 20.14 -18.07
C GLN A 199 33.97 19.51 -16.88
N SER A 200 34.42 20.34 -15.93
CA SER A 200 35.12 19.87 -14.73
C SER A 200 34.23 19.01 -13.82
N SER A 201 32.98 19.40 -13.61
CA SER A 201 32.01 18.61 -12.83
C SER A 201 31.68 17.27 -13.49
N ARG A 202 31.66 17.23 -14.83
CA ARG A 202 31.46 15.98 -15.60
C ARG A 202 32.64 15.02 -15.46
N ASP A 203 33.87 15.53 -15.55
CA ASP A 203 35.09 14.74 -15.41
C ASP A 203 35.25 14.19 -13.97
N GLU A 204 34.84 14.96 -12.95
CA GLU A 204 34.86 14.51 -11.56
C GLU A 204 33.82 13.43 -11.26
N TYR A 205 32.62 13.52 -11.85
CA TYR A 205 31.59 12.47 -11.77
C TYR A 205 32.08 11.16 -12.40
N ALA A 206 32.67 11.22 -13.60
CA ALA A 206 33.20 10.05 -14.30
C ALA A 206 34.33 9.34 -13.53
N ASN A 207 35.06 10.08 -12.68
CA ASN A 207 36.14 9.56 -11.85
C ASN A 207 35.70 9.18 -10.42
N GLY A 208 34.41 9.26 -10.08
CA GLY A 208 33.90 8.88 -8.75
C GLY A 208 34.28 9.85 -7.63
N LEU A 209 34.64 11.09 -7.96
CA LEU A 209 35.10 12.10 -6.99
C LEU A 209 33.93 12.90 -6.38
N LEU A 210 32.69 12.63 -6.79
CA LEU A 210 31.50 13.37 -6.38
C LEU A 210 31.22 13.25 -4.87
N ASP A 211 31.40 12.05 -4.30
CA ASP A 211 31.15 11.80 -2.88
C ASP A 211 32.07 12.65 -1.99
N ALA A 212 33.35 12.73 -2.35
CA ALA A 212 34.33 13.57 -1.63
C ALA A 212 34.00 15.07 -1.72
N LYS A 213 33.38 15.50 -2.82
CA LYS A 213 32.97 16.89 -3.04
C LYS A 213 31.67 17.23 -2.31
N ILE A 214 30.72 16.30 -2.25
CA ILE A 214 29.50 16.43 -1.43
C ILE A 214 29.88 16.55 0.05
N ASP A 215 30.83 15.75 0.53
CA ASP A 215 31.34 15.83 1.90
C ASP A 215 32.01 17.20 2.19
N GLN A 216 32.78 17.73 1.24
CA GLN A 216 33.37 19.07 1.36
C GLN A 216 32.30 20.17 1.35
N LEU A 217 31.31 20.09 0.45
CA LEU A 217 30.22 21.07 0.37
C LEU A 217 29.33 21.03 1.62
N LEU A 218 29.05 19.86 2.20
CA LEU A 218 28.37 19.73 3.48
C LEU A 218 29.20 20.37 4.62
N ALA A 219 30.52 20.25 4.58
CA ALA A 219 31.41 20.91 5.54
C ALA A 219 31.42 22.44 5.37
N GLU A 220 31.30 22.95 4.15
CA GLU A 220 31.17 24.40 3.87
C GLU A 220 29.79 24.94 4.24
N MET A 221 28.71 24.20 3.96
CA MET A 221 27.36 24.56 4.39
C MET A 221 27.24 24.62 5.92
N ASN A 222 27.93 23.74 6.65
CA ASN A 222 28.03 23.81 8.11
C ASN A 222 28.76 25.08 8.60
N LYS A 223 29.68 25.65 7.80
CA LYS A 223 30.37 26.92 8.11
C LYS A 223 29.49 28.15 7.80
N LEU A 224 28.50 28.00 6.93
CA LEU A 224 27.53 29.04 6.57
C LEU A 224 26.37 29.16 7.59
N ASN A 225 26.36 28.38 8.67
CA ASN A 225 25.43 28.57 9.77
C ASN A 225 25.57 29.99 10.34
N ILE A 226 24.44 30.71 10.34
CA ILE A 226 24.24 32.15 10.59
C ILE A 226 24.79 32.67 11.95
N CYS A 227 25.38 31.84 12.81
CA CYS A 227 25.93 32.26 14.10
C CYS A 227 27.43 32.64 14.09
N ALA A 228 28.15 32.53 12.97
CA ALA A 228 29.57 32.94 12.93
C ALA A 228 29.79 34.45 12.67
N LEU A 229 28.73 35.22 12.41
CA LEU A 229 28.81 36.67 12.18
C LEU A 229 28.74 37.52 13.47
N GLY A 230 28.80 36.90 14.64
CA GLY A 230 28.53 37.55 15.92
C GLY A 230 29.60 37.35 17.00
N VAL A 231 30.90 37.41 16.66
CA VAL A 231 31.94 37.66 17.67
C VAL A 231 32.96 38.64 17.08
N LYS A 232 32.79 39.93 17.41
CA LYS A 232 33.85 40.93 17.39
C LYS A 232 34.35 41.12 18.81
#